data_AF-A0A3D1S6C5-F1
#
_entry.id   AF-A0A3D1S6C5-F1
#
_cell.length_a   1.000
_cell.length_b   1.000
_cell.length_c   1.000
_cell.angle_alpha   90.00
_cell.angle_beta   90.00
_cell.angle_gamma   90.00
#
_symmetry.space_group_name_H-M   'P 1'
#
loop_
_entity.id
_entity.type
_entity.pdbx_description
1 polymer ?
#
loop_
_entity_poly.entity_id
_entity_poly.type
_entity_poly.pdbx_seq_one_letter_code
_entity_poly.pdbx_strand_id
1 'polypeptide(L)'
;MQLIKINPLIDKVRYRRHLNIVIVAAIITLIVGSLGIAQALIALYPDPSGSHFHWNITGVIITSLAIGFVLNKYRSHDFMTEVTYVWNLKQALNKINRKMLRITPASEMGNYHAMLALQYSYAGSRLLWQLDDNTIIMEELAIAQAKL
;
A
#
# COMPACT_ATOMS: atom_id res chain seq x y z
N MET A 1 -17.59 -9.06 5.94
CA MET A 1 -16.29 -8.68 5.32
C MET A 1 -15.32 -9.79 5.63
N GLN A 2 -14.80 -10.51 4.63
CA GLN A 2 -13.75 -11.50 4.87
C GLN A 2 -12.45 -10.76 5.18
N LEU A 3 -11.92 -10.99 6.38
CA LEU A 3 -10.66 -10.43 6.85
C LEU A 3 -9.53 -11.36 6.40
N ILE A 4 -8.43 -10.79 5.92
CA ILE A 4 -7.26 -11.57 5.59
C ILE A 4 -6.68 -12.13 6.89
N LYS A 5 -6.30 -13.40 6.91
CA LYS A 5 -5.71 -13.99 8.11
C LYS A 5 -4.40 -13.27 8.45
N ILE A 6 -4.29 -12.78 9.68
CA ILE A 6 -3.05 -12.22 10.21
C ILE A 6 -2.05 -13.39 10.33
N ASN A 7 -0.88 -13.25 9.69
CA ASN A 7 0.17 -14.25 9.67
C ASN A 7 1.40 -13.68 10.40
N PRO A 8 1.59 -14.02 11.68
CA PRO A 8 2.72 -13.52 12.47
C PRO A 8 4.05 -14.14 12.04
N LEU A 9 4.06 -15.19 11.22
CA LEU A 9 5.26 -15.89 10.76
C LEU A 9 5.85 -15.30 9.47
N ILE A 10 5.39 -14.11 9.06
CA ILE A 10 5.90 -13.50 7.84
C ILE A 10 7.36 -13.05 8.03
N ASP A 11 8.20 -13.42 7.07
CA ASP A 11 9.62 -13.08 7.12
C ASP A 11 9.82 -11.59 6.84
N LYS A 12 10.15 -10.86 7.91
CA LYS A 12 10.44 -9.43 7.86
C LYS A 12 11.63 -9.09 6.97
N VAL A 13 12.72 -9.86 7.05
CA VAL A 13 13.95 -9.58 6.30
C VAL A 13 13.68 -9.71 4.81
N ARG A 14 12.98 -10.79 4.43
CA ARG A 14 12.54 -11.00 3.05
C ARG A 14 11.58 -9.91 2.59
N TYR A 15 10.56 -9.58 3.38
CA TYR A 15 9.61 -8.49 3.10
C TYR A 15 10.35 -7.17 2.79
N ARG A 16 11.23 -6.72 3.69
CA ARG A 16 11.93 -5.44 3.53
C ARG A 16 12.85 -5.44 2.33
N ARG A 17 13.58 -6.54 2.10
CA ARG A 17 14.45 -6.67 0.92
C ARG A 17 13.65 -6.58 -0.37
N HIS A 18 12.58 -7.37 -0.50
CA HIS A 18 11.77 -7.41 -1.71
C HIS A 18 11.02 -6.11 -1.94
N LEU A 19 10.44 -5.52 -0.88
CA LEU A 19 9.77 -4.23 -0.96
C LEU A 19 10.73 -3.13 -1.45
N ASN A 20 11.95 -3.07 -0.91
CA ASN A 20 12.94 -2.08 -1.35
C ASN A 20 13.31 -2.26 -2.83
N ILE A 21 13.49 -3.51 -3.29
CA ILE A 21 13.73 -3.80 -4.71
C ILE A 21 12.56 -3.33 -5.58
N VAL A 22 11.32 -3.62 -5.18
CA VAL A 22 10.11 -3.17 -5.90
C VAL A 22 10.04 -1.65 -5.97
N ILE A 23 10.30 -0.95 -4.86
CA ILE A 23 10.29 0.52 -4.81
C ILE A 23 11.36 1.11 -5.74
N VAL A 24 12.60 0.64 -5.64
CA VAL A 24 13.70 1.13 -6.48
C VAL A 24 13.42 0.86 -7.96
N ALA A 25 12.95 -0.34 -8.30
CA ALA A 25 12.57 -0.68 -9.67
C ALA A 25 11.43 0.21 -10.19
N ALA A 26 10.41 0.47 -9.38
CA ALA A 26 9.30 1.34 -9.74
C ALA A 26 9.77 2.80 -9.95
N ILE A 27 10.67 3.31 -9.11
CA ILE A 27 11.24 4.66 -9.25
C ILE A 27 12.03 4.78 -10.55
N ILE A 28 12.96 3.85 -10.82
CA ILE A 28 13.77 3.86 -12.04
C ILE A 28 12.87 3.75 -13.27
N THR A 29 11.90 2.83 -13.25
CA THR A 29 10.94 2.66 -14.35
C THR A 29 10.11 3.92 -14.56
N LEU A 30 9.67 4.58 -13.49
CA LEU A 30 8.90 5.81 -13.58
C LEU A 30 9.72 6.93 -14.22
N ILE A 31 10.96 7.12 -13.79
CA ILE A 31 11.86 8.16 -14.35
C ILE A 31 12.12 7.89 -15.83
N VAL A 32 12.60 6.70 -16.17
CA VAL A 32 12.98 6.35 -17.55
C VAL A 32 11.76 6.31 -18.46
N GLY A 33 10.67 5.69 -18.02
CA GLY A 33 9.44 5.56 -18.80
C GLY A 33 8.73 6.88 -19.01
N SER A 34 8.60 7.72 -17.96
CA SER A 34 7.90 9.00 -18.10
C SER A 34 8.64 9.95 -19.04
N LEU A 35 9.97 10.04 -18.91
CA LEU A 35 10.80 10.83 -19.80
C LEU A 35 10.80 10.26 -21.22
N GLY A 36 11.02 8.95 -21.38
CA GLY A 36 11.06 8.30 -22.69
C GLY A 36 9.75 8.49 -23.48
N ILE A 37 8.60 8.29 -22.83
CA ILE A 37 7.29 8.48 -23.46
C ILE A 37 7.03 9.95 -23.77
N ALA A 38 7.35 10.86 -22.84
CA ALA A 38 7.17 12.29 -23.08
C ALA A 38 8.00 12.77 -24.27
N GLN A 39 9.29 12.40 -24.34
CA GLN A 39 10.18 12.79 -25.44
C GLN A 39 9.75 12.17 -26.77
N ALA A 40 9.29 10.92 -26.78
CA ALA A 40 8.76 10.28 -27.98
C ALA A 40 7.50 11.02 -28.50
N LEU A 41 6.59 11.41 -27.60
CA LEU A 41 5.38 12.15 -27.98
C LEU A 41 5.70 13.56 -28.49
N ILE A 42 6.66 14.26 -27.88
CA ILE A 42 7.13 15.58 -28.35
C ILE A 42 7.76 15.47 -29.75
N ALA A 43 8.55 14.43 -30.00
CA ALA A 43 9.18 14.21 -31.30
C ALA A 43 8.15 13.88 -32.40
N LEU A 44 7.07 13.17 -32.07
CA LEU A 44 5.99 12.82 -33.00
C LEU A 44 5.00 13.97 -33.22
N TYR A 45 4.80 14.82 -32.21
CA TYR A 45 3.87 15.95 -32.24
C TYR A 45 4.56 17.24 -31.79
N PRO A 46 5.43 17.83 -32.63
CA PRO A 46 6.08 19.10 -32.34
C PRO A 46 5.02 20.22 -32.26
N ASP A 47 5.07 21.02 -31.20
CA ASP A 47 4.16 22.15 -30.99
C ASP A 47 4.96 23.46 -31.16
N PRO A 48 4.59 24.35 -32.10
CA PRO A 48 5.28 25.61 -32.31
C PRO A 48 5.18 26.59 -31.13
N SER A 49 4.27 26.38 -30.17
CA SER A 49 4.17 27.18 -28.93
C SER A 49 5.24 26.81 -27.88
N GLY A 50 5.93 25.68 -28.04
CA GLY A 50 6.97 25.19 -27.11
C GLY A 50 6.45 24.64 -25.78
N SER A 51 5.13 24.66 -25.53
CA SER A 51 4.56 24.09 -24.31
C SER A 51 4.28 22.60 -24.48
N HIS A 52 5.02 21.77 -23.74
CA HIS A 52 4.88 20.31 -23.79
C HIS A 52 4.45 19.69 -22.45
N PHE A 53 3.84 20.49 -21.58
CA PHE A 53 3.41 20.04 -20.26
C PHE A 53 2.46 18.83 -20.32
N HIS A 54 1.52 18.83 -21.28
CA HIS A 54 0.57 17.74 -21.47
C HIS A 54 1.27 16.42 -21.83
N TRP A 55 2.33 16.45 -22.64
CA TRP A 55 3.10 15.26 -22.99
C TRP A 55 3.90 14.72 -21.80
N ASN A 56 4.43 15.61 -20.95
CA ASN A 56 5.10 15.21 -19.71
C ASN A 56 4.13 14.49 -18.74
N ILE A 57 2.96 15.09 -18.47
CA ILE A 57 1.95 14.45 -17.61
C ILE A 57 1.47 13.12 -18.20
N THR A 58 1.25 13.08 -19.51
CA THR A 58 0.83 11.85 -20.21
C THR A 58 1.86 10.74 -20.03
N GLY A 59 3.16 11.05 -20.18
CA GLY A 59 4.24 10.09 -19.93
C GLY A 59 4.22 9.54 -18.50
N VAL A 60 4.03 10.40 -17.50
CA VAL A 60 3.93 10.00 -16.09
C VAL A 60 2.72 9.09 -15.85
N ILE A 61 1.53 9.46 -16.37
CA ILE A 61 0.30 8.69 -16.21
C ILE A 61 0.45 7.30 -16.84
N ILE A 62 0.87 7.22 -18.11
CA ILE A 62 1.01 5.95 -18.83
C ILE A 62 2.01 5.04 -18.10
N THR A 63 3.16 5.59 -17.70
CA THR A 63 4.17 4.80 -16.99
C THR A 63 3.67 4.31 -15.63
N SER A 64 2.97 5.16 -14.87
CA SER A 64 2.40 4.79 -13.57
C SER A 64 1.35 3.68 -13.71
N LEU A 65 0.49 3.76 -14.72
CA LEU A 65 -0.49 2.72 -15.04
C LEU A 65 0.19 1.40 -15.44
N ALA A 66 1.25 1.47 -16.25
CA ALA A 66 2.02 0.31 -16.65
C ALA A 66 2.69 -0.37 -15.44
N ILE A 67 3.32 0.40 -14.54
CA ILE A 67 3.87 -0.12 -13.28
C ILE A 67 2.78 -0.80 -12.45
N GLY A 68 1.65 -0.12 -12.24
CA GLY A 68 0.52 -0.67 -11.49
C GLY A 68 -0.02 -1.97 -12.09
N PHE A 69 -0.11 -2.04 -13.42
CA PHE A 69 -0.52 -3.25 -14.14
C PHE A 69 0.47 -4.40 -13.95
N VAL A 70 1.78 -4.15 -14.12
CA VAL A 70 2.83 -5.16 -13.92
C VAL A 70 2.82 -5.67 -12.50
N LEU A 71 2.81 -4.77 -11.50
CA LEU A 71 2.75 -5.17 -10.10
C LEU A 71 1.48 -5.96 -9.79
N ASN A 72 0.34 -5.62 -10.39
CA ASN A 72 -0.90 -6.37 -10.26
C ASN A 72 -0.81 -7.77 -10.88
N LYS A 73 -0.25 -7.88 -12.08
CA LYS A 73 -0.09 -9.14 -12.81
C LYS A 73 0.80 -10.12 -12.06
N TYR A 74 1.86 -9.65 -11.41
CA TYR A 74 2.82 -10.49 -10.69
C TYR A 74 2.54 -10.64 -9.19
N ARG A 75 1.37 -10.23 -8.68
CA ARG A 75 1.07 -10.32 -7.24
C ARG A 75 1.13 -11.72 -6.66
N SER A 76 0.86 -12.74 -7.47
CA SER A 76 0.87 -14.15 -7.06
C SER A 76 2.24 -14.83 -7.24
N HIS A 77 3.23 -14.12 -7.76
CA HIS A 77 4.58 -14.66 -7.93
C HIS A 77 5.28 -14.78 -6.57
N ASP A 78 6.11 -15.81 -6.37
CA ASP A 78 6.78 -16.10 -5.09
C ASP A 78 7.61 -14.93 -4.56
N PHE A 79 8.24 -14.17 -5.46
CA PHE A 79 8.96 -12.95 -5.09
C PHE A 79 8.07 -11.92 -4.39
N MET A 80 6.80 -11.82 -4.79
CA MET A 80 5.84 -10.83 -4.30
C MET A 80 5.04 -11.30 -3.09
N THR A 81 5.19 -12.54 -2.61
CA THR A 81 4.34 -13.12 -1.55
C THR A 81 4.22 -12.22 -0.32
N GLU A 82 5.34 -11.80 0.27
CA GLU A 82 5.33 -10.95 1.46
C GLU A 82 4.86 -9.52 1.15
N VAL A 83 5.27 -8.97 0.02
CA VAL A 83 4.91 -7.62 -0.42
C VAL A 83 3.39 -7.52 -0.65
N THR A 84 2.82 -8.47 -1.39
CA THR A 84 1.38 -8.58 -1.65
C THR A 84 0.61 -8.82 -0.36
N TYR A 85 1.12 -9.66 0.54
CA TYR A 85 0.50 -9.88 1.85
C TYR A 85 0.39 -8.56 2.63
N VAL A 86 1.51 -7.84 2.80
CA VAL A 86 1.52 -6.59 3.56
C VAL A 86 0.68 -5.52 2.87
N TRP A 87 0.71 -5.45 1.55
CA TRP A 87 -0.16 -4.57 0.77
C TRP A 87 -1.65 -4.83 1.06
N ASN A 88 -2.07 -6.09 1.04
CA ASN A 88 -3.45 -6.45 1.31
C ASN A 88 -3.84 -6.22 2.78
N LEU A 89 -2.92 -6.45 3.72
CA LEU A 89 -3.10 -6.10 5.13
C LEU A 89 -3.32 -4.59 5.30
N LYS A 90 -2.48 -3.75 4.67
CA LYS A 90 -2.64 -2.28 4.66
C LYS A 90 -3.99 -1.86 4.09
N GLN A 91 -4.44 -2.48 3.01
CA GLN A 91 -5.77 -2.19 2.43
C GLN A 91 -6.91 -2.57 3.38
N ALA A 92 -6.83 -3.74 4.03
CA ALA A 92 -7.84 -4.17 4.99
C ALA A 92 -7.92 -3.24 6.21
N LEU A 93 -6.76 -2.84 6.75
CA LEU A 93 -6.66 -1.87 7.84
C LEU A 93 -7.19 -0.50 7.44
N ASN A 94 -6.83 0.00 6.25
CA ASN A 94 -7.34 1.28 5.76
C ASN A 94 -8.88 1.27 5.62
N LYS A 95 -9.45 0.15 5.16
CA LYS A 95 -10.90 0.00 5.05
C LYS A 95 -11.61 0.07 6.41
N ILE A 96 -11.01 -0.47 7.47
CA ILE A 96 -11.51 -0.37 8.84
C ILE A 96 -11.32 1.06 9.36
N ASN A 97 -10.14 1.63 9.17
CA ASN A 97 -9.79 2.96 9.63
C ASN A 97 -10.72 4.04 9.07
N ARG A 98 -11.06 3.96 7.77
CA ARG A 98 -12.05 4.87 7.13
C ARG A 98 -13.45 4.80 7.76
N LYS A 99 -13.75 3.77 8.55
CA LYS A 99 -15.02 3.58 9.26
C LYS A 99 -14.88 3.66 10.79
N MET A 100 -13.69 4.02 11.30
CA MET A 100 -13.38 3.97 12.74
C MET A 100 -14.37 4.80 13.57
N LEU A 101 -14.75 5.99 13.10
CA LEU A 101 -15.74 6.86 13.74
C LEU A 101 -17.09 6.19 14.03
N ARG A 102 -17.47 5.16 13.26
CA ARG A 102 -18.70 4.38 13.48
C ARG A 102 -18.42 3.08 14.23
N ILE A 103 -17.25 2.50 14.05
CA ILE A 103 -16.86 1.23 14.66
C ILE A 103 -16.61 1.41 16.15
N THR A 104 -15.91 2.46 16.58
CA THR A 104 -15.56 2.67 17.99
C THR A 104 -16.80 2.82 18.90
N PRO A 105 -17.79 3.69 18.60
CA PRO A 105 -18.97 3.77 19.45
C PRO A 105 -19.81 2.49 19.40
N ALA A 106 -19.88 1.84 18.24
CA ALA A 106 -20.58 0.56 18.13
C ALA A 106 -19.92 -0.55 18.96
N SER A 107 -18.58 -0.58 19.06
CA SER A 107 -17.89 -1.52 19.94
C SER A 107 -18.14 -1.23 21.41
N GLU A 108 -18.20 0.04 21.82
CA GLU A 108 -18.55 0.44 23.19
C GLU A 108 -19.98 0.04 23.58
N MET A 109 -20.90 0.03 22.61
CA MET A 109 -22.26 -0.49 22.76
C MET A 109 -22.34 -2.04 22.71
N GLY A 110 -21.21 -2.75 22.71
CA GLY A 110 -21.16 -4.21 22.72
C GLY A 110 -21.47 -4.87 21.37
N ASN A 111 -21.39 -4.14 20.26
CA ASN A 111 -21.60 -4.74 18.94
C ASN A 111 -20.45 -5.70 18.59
N TYR A 112 -20.75 -7.00 18.57
CA TYR A 112 -19.80 -8.06 18.28
C TYR A 112 -18.95 -7.82 17.01
N HIS A 113 -19.58 -7.41 15.91
CA HIS A 113 -18.86 -7.18 14.65
C HIS A 113 -17.94 -5.95 14.71
N ALA A 114 -18.33 -4.91 15.45
CA ALA A 114 -17.50 -3.74 15.65
C ALA A 114 -16.28 -4.05 16.53
N MET A 115 -16.48 -4.79 17.63
CA MET A 115 -15.39 -5.27 18.49
C MET A 115 -14.40 -6.15 17.71
N LEU A 116 -14.91 -7.09 16.91
CA LEU A 116 -14.07 -7.95 16.07
C LEU A 116 -13.25 -7.15 15.04
N ALA A 117 -13.87 -6.14 14.41
CA ALA A 117 -13.16 -5.27 13.47
C ALA A 117 -12.09 -4.42 14.17
N LEU A 118 -12.36 -3.94 15.39
CA LEU A 118 -11.40 -3.16 16.17
C LEU A 118 -10.23 -4.03 16.64
N GLN A 119 -10.51 -5.23 17.15
CA GLN A 119 -9.49 -6.21 17.53
C GLN A 119 -8.60 -6.59 16.34
N TYR A 120 -9.20 -6.83 15.17
CA TYR A 120 -8.44 -7.08 13.94
C TYR A 120 -7.56 -5.88 13.58
N SER A 121 -8.09 -4.66 13.67
CA SER A 121 -7.33 -3.44 13.40
C SER A 121 -6.10 -3.34 14.30
N TYR A 122 -6.25 -3.62 15.60
CA TYR A 122 -5.13 -3.57 16.53
C TYR A 122 -4.08 -4.66 16.26
N ALA A 123 -4.51 -5.90 16.05
CA ALA A 123 -3.59 -6.99 15.75
C ALA A 123 -2.84 -6.77 14.42
N GLY A 124 -3.54 -6.30 13.38
CA GLY A 124 -2.94 -6.03 12.07
C GLY A 124 -1.97 -4.85 12.11
N SER A 125 -2.31 -3.76 12.81
CA SER A 125 -1.42 -2.61 12.98
C SER A 125 -0.14 -2.97 13.73
N ARG A 126 -0.21 -3.80 14.78
CA ARG A 126 0.99 -4.30 15.46
C ARG A 126 1.92 -5.08 14.55
N LEU A 127 1.37 -6.03 13.79
CA LEU A 127 2.17 -6.80 12.84
C LEU A 127 2.82 -5.85 11.83
N LEU A 128 2.06 -4.89 11.30
CA LEU A 128 2.58 -3.92 10.35
C LEU A 128 3.74 -3.09 10.91
N TRP A 129 3.63 -2.62 12.14
CA TRP A 129 4.69 -1.86 12.81
C TRP A 129 5.94 -2.69 13.08
N GLN A 130 5.78 -3.96 13.47
CA GLN A 130 6.90 -4.89 13.62
C GLN A 130 7.63 -5.10 12.30
N LEU A 131 6.91 -5.16 11.18
CA LEU A 131 7.48 -5.32 9.84
C LEU A 131 8.13 -4.05 9.32
N ASP A 132 7.53 -2.89 9.58
CA ASP A 132 7.99 -1.60 9.08
C ASP A 132 9.06 -0.93 9.98
N ASP A 133 9.42 -1.52 11.13
CA ASP A 133 10.32 -0.94 12.15
C ASP A 133 9.80 0.40 12.73
N ASN A 134 8.47 0.59 12.75
CA ASN A 134 7.85 1.83 13.20
C ASN A 134 7.07 1.61 14.51
N THR A 135 7.78 1.57 15.63
CA THR A 135 7.25 1.12 16.93
C THR A 135 6.75 2.23 17.85
N ILE A 136 6.79 3.50 17.41
CA ILE A 136 6.56 4.68 18.25
C ILE A 136 5.14 4.70 18.87
N ILE A 137 4.15 4.08 18.23
CA ILE A 137 2.72 4.12 18.63
C ILE A 137 2.25 2.79 19.25
N MET A 138 3.15 1.82 19.46
CA MET A 138 2.77 0.49 19.95
C MET A 138 2.14 0.51 21.34
N GLU A 139 2.64 1.38 22.23
CA GLU A 139 2.18 1.48 23.61
C GLU A 139 0.76 2.05 23.68
N GLU A 140 0.48 3.13 22.96
CA GLU A 140 -0.87 3.72 22.87
C GLU A 140 -1.90 2.71 22.33
N LEU A 141 -1.51 1.95 21.33
CA LEU A 141 -2.39 0.94 20.74
C LEU A 141 -2.60 -0.27 21.66
N ALA A 142 -1.60 -0.65 22.46
CA ALA A 142 -1.73 -1.67 23.49
C ALA A 142 -2.71 -1.24 24.58
N ILE A 143 -2.60 0.02 25.04
CA ILE A 143 -3.53 0.62 26.01
C ILE A 143 -4.95 0.64 25.43
N ALA A 144 -5.12 1.02 24.16
CA ALA A 144 -6.43 1.04 23.52
C ALA A 144 -7.06 -0.36 23.41
N GLN A 145 -6.27 -1.38 23.09
CA GLN A 145 -6.78 -2.76 23.05
C GLN A 145 -7.15 -3.28 24.45
N ALA A 146 -6.42 -2.94 25.50
CA ALA A 146 -6.72 -3.40 26.85
C ALA A 146 -8.06 -2.89 27.39
N LYS A 147 -8.67 -1.91 26.73
CA LYS A 147 -10.00 -1.35 27.06
C LYS A 147 -11.17 -2.08 26.37
N LEU A 148 -10.88 -2.95 25.38
CA LEU A 148 -11.87 -3.82 24.73
C LEU A 148 -12.18 -5.04 25.59
#